data_AF-A0A5D3BKV3-F1
#
_entry.id   AF-A0A5D3BKV3-F1
#
_cell.length_a   1.000
_cell.length_b   1.000
_cell.length_c   1.000
_cell.angle_alpha   90.00
_cell.angle_beta   90.00
_cell.angle_gamma   90.00
#
_symmetry.space_group_name_H-M   'P 1'
#
loop_
_entity.id
_entity.type
_entity.pdbx_description
1 polymer ?
#
loop_
_entity_poly.entity_id
_entity_poly.type
_entity_poly.pdbx_seq_one_letter_code
_entity_poly.pdbx_strand_id
1 'polypeptide(L)'
;MEAEYVATCEAAKKAVWLRKFVHDLKVVPNMNLPITLYCDNSGAVANFKEPRSHKRGKHIEKKYHLIREIVQRGDVIVKDRFGAQHC
;
A
#
# COMPACT_ATOMS: atom_id res chain seq x y z
N MET A 1 -0.75 -6.99 -14.11
CA MET A 1 0.10 -6.21 -13.18
C MET A 1 -0.49 -4.84 -12.87
N GLU A 2 -0.94 -4.07 -13.86
CA GLU A 2 -1.44 -2.71 -13.63
C GLU A 2 -2.74 -2.65 -12.81
N ALA A 3 -3.69 -3.56 -13.04
CA ALA A 3 -4.96 -3.62 -12.29
C ALA A 3 -4.73 -3.86 -10.78
N GLU A 4 -3.98 -4.90 -10.43
CA GLU A 4 -3.56 -5.23 -9.05
C GLU A 4 -2.87 -4.06 -8.34
N TYR A 5 -1.98 -3.40 -9.08
CA TYR A 5 -1.28 -2.23 -8.59
C TYR A 5 -2.25 -1.09 -8.27
N VAL A 6 -3.15 -0.77 -9.21
CA VAL A 6 -4.17 0.26 -9.04
C VAL A 6 -5.10 -0.08 -7.88
N ALA A 7 -5.55 -1.33 -7.77
CA ALA A 7 -6.39 -1.78 -6.67
C ALA A 7 -5.70 -1.59 -5.32
N THR A 8 -4.43 -2.00 -5.20
CA THR A 8 -3.63 -1.82 -3.98
C THR A 8 -3.38 -0.33 -3.67
N CYS A 9 -3.17 0.52 -4.67
CA CYS A 9 -3.09 1.98 -4.51
C CYS A 9 -4.36 2.56 -3.90
N GLU A 10 -5.53 2.19 -4.44
CA GLU A 10 -6.81 2.69 -3.92
C GLU A 10 -7.08 2.15 -2.51
N ALA A 11 -6.71 0.90 -2.22
CA ALA A 11 -6.78 0.33 -0.88
C ALA A 11 -5.87 1.09 0.11
N ALA A 12 -4.64 1.43 -0.28
CA ALA A 12 -3.71 2.20 0.56
C ALA A 12 -4.23 3.61 0.87
N LYS A 13 -4.82 4.31 -0.11
CA LYS A 13 -5.46 5.61 0.13
C LYS A 13 -6.59 5.50 1.16
N LYS A 14 -7.47 4.51 1.00
CA LYS A 14 -8.59 4.27 1.92
C LYS A 14 -8.10 3.89 3.31
N ALA A 15 -7.05 3.08 3.42
CA ALA A 15 -6.43 2.70 4.69
C ALA A 15 -5.86 3.92 5.42
N VAL A 16 -5.10 4.77 4.73
CA VAL A 16 -4.56 6.01 5.30
C VAL A 16 -5.68 6.95 5.75
N TRP A 17 -6.73 7.10 4.95
CA TRP A 17 -7.89 7.92 5.30
C TRP A 17 -8.61 7.37 6.53
N LEU A 18 -8.87 6.07 6.58
CA LEU A 18 -9.53 5.42 7.70
C LEU A 18 -8.70 5.55 8.99
N ARG A 19 -7.37 5.43 8.91
CA ARG A 19 -6.48 5.67 10.05
C ARG A 19 -6.62 7.08 10.60
N LYS A 20 -6.59 8.09 9.73
CA LYS A 20 -6.77 9.48 10.14
C LYS A 20 -8.15 9.70 10.77
N PHE A 21 -9.19 9.18 10.14
CA PHE A 21 -10.56 9.28 10.64
C PHE A 21 -10.71 8.69 12.05
N VAL A 22 -10.21 7.47 12.28
CA VAL A 22 -10.27 6.81 13.59
C VAL A 22 -9.40 7.54 14.63
N HIS A 23 -8.23 8.04 14.22
CA HIS A 23 -7.36 8.85 15.07
C HIS A 23 -8.07 10.13 15.55
N ASP A 24 -8.74 10.84 14.64
CA ASP A 24 -9.44 12.09 14.94
C ASP A 24 -10.65 11.89 15.86
N LEU A 25 -11.29 10.71 15.76
CA LEU A 25 -12.35 10.30 16.68
C LEU A 25 -11.84 9.98 18.10
N LYS A 26 -10.51 9.84 18.30
CA LYS A 26 -9.88 9.50 19.59
C LYS A 26 -10.42 8.21 20.24
N VAL A 27 -11.00 7.32 19.45
CA VAL A 27 -11.64 6.08 19.92
C VAL A 27 -10.65 4.94 20.13
N VAL A 28 -9.48 4.99 19.47
CA VAL A 28 -8.42 4.00 19.62
C VAL A 28 -7.16 4.69 20.14
N PRO A 29 -6.69 4.38 21.38
CA PRO A 29 -5.44 4.91 21.88
C PRO A 29 -4.26 4.32 21.07
N ASN A 30 -3.29 5.18 20.73
CA ASN A 30 -2.01 4.81 20.12
C ASN A 30 -2.08 4.10 18.75
N MET A 31 -2.66 4.78 17.74
CA MET A 31 -2.70 4.31 16.34
C MET A 31 -1.39 4.57 15.57
N ASN A 32 -0.25 4.21 16.17
CA ASN A 32 1.09 4.45 15.60
C ASN A 32 1.59 3.31 14.71
N LEU A 33 0.86 2.19 14.67
CA LEU A 33 1.26 1.04 13.85
C LEU A 33 0.81 1.20 12.38
N PRO A 34 1.64 0.77 11.41
CA PRO A 34 1.27 0.72 10.00
C PRO A 34 0.10 -0.22 9.75
N ILE A 35 -0.74 0.13 8.77
CA ILE A 35 -1.78 -0.79 8.27
C ILE A 35 -1.14 -1.80 7.32
N THR A 36 -1.37 -3.09 7.54
CA THR A 36 -0.90 -4.13 6.60
C THR A 36 -1.95 -4.36 5.51
N LEU A 37 -1.56 -4.21 4.25
CA LEU A 37 -2.34 -4.61 3.07
C LEU A 37 -1.79 -5.90 2.51
N TYR A 38 -2.68 -6.84 2.21
CA TYR A 38 -2.33 -8.10 1.55
C TYR A 38 -2.71 -8.04 0.07
N CYS A 39 -1.70 -8.14 -0.79
CA CYS A 39 -1.85 -8.26 -2.24
C CYS A 39 -1.46 -9.68 -2.64
N ASP A 40 -2.24 -10.32 -3.49
CA ASP A 40 -2.00 -11.66 -4.04
C ASP A 40 -0.99 -11.65 -5.20
N ASN A 41 -0.67 -10.47 -5.74
CA ASN A 41 0.33 -10.30 -6.78
C ASN A 41 1.72 -10.00 -6.19
N SER A 42 2.53 -11.05 -6.03
CA SER A 42 3.92 -10.96 -5.60
C SER A 42 4.77 -10.01 -6.45
N GLY A 43 4.50 -9.90 -7.75
CA GLY A 43 5.14 -8.94 -8.64
C GLY A 43 4.75 -7.48 -8.35
N ALA A 44 3.51 -7.22 -7.91
CA ALA A 44 3.10 -5.91 -7.44
C ALA A 44 3.77 -5.59 -6.09
N VAL A 45 3.78 -6.55 -5.14
CA VAL A 45 4.49 -6.45 -3.85
C VAL A 45 5.96 -6.09 -4.05
N ALA A 46 6.65 -6.80 -4.95
CA ALA A 46 8.04 -6.51 -5.29
C ALA A 46 8.20 -5.10 -5.89
N ASN A 47 7.30 -4.66 -6.77
CA ASN A 47 7.35 -3.31 -7.34
C ASN A 47 7.12 -2.17 -6.33
N PHE A 48 6.38 -2.42 -5.25
CA PHE A 48 6.21 -1.44 -4.17
C PHE A 48 7.50 -1.30 -3.35
N LYS A 49 8.20 -2.41 -3.11
CA LYS A 49 9.47 -2.45 -2.35
C LYS A 49 10.65 -1.96 -3.18
N GLU A 50 10.77 -2.48 -4.41
CA GLU A 50 11.87 -2.20 -5.33
C GLU A 50 11.31 -1.79 -6.71
N PRO A 51 11.35 -0.48 -7.01
CA PRO A 51 10.95 0.09 -8.29
C PRO A 51 11.66 -0.49 -9.52
N ARG A 52 11.02 -1.38 -10.28
CA ARG A 52 11.52 -1.72 -11.62
C ARG A 52 11.05 -0.69 -12.65
N SER A 53 12.01 -0.09 -13.38
CA SER A 53 11.72 0.91 -14.41
C SER A 53 11.26 0.22 -15.69
N HIS A 54 9.96 0.31 -15.96
CA HIS A 54 9.36 -0.01 -17.25
C HIS A 54 8.61 1.22 -17.73
N LYS A 55 8.67 1.55 -19.04
CA LYS A 55 7.89 2.65 -19.62
C LYS A 55 6.40 2.36 -19.38
N ARG A 56 5.75 3.20 -18.56
CA ARG A 56 4.32 3.12 -18.23
C ARG A 56 3.63 4.42 -18.63
N GLY A 57 2.31 4.38 -18.80
CA GLY A 57 1.52 5.60 -19.05
C GLY A 57 1.60 6.58 -17.88
N LYS A 58 1.61 7.89 -18.17
CA LYS A 58 1.76 8.97 -17.16
C LYS A 58 0.76 8.89 -15.99
N HIS A 59 -0.48 8.47 -16.25
CA HIS A 59 -1.49 8.30 -15.18
C HIS A 59 -1.05 7.22 -14.18
N ILE A 60 -0.49 6.13 -14.68
CA ILE A 60 -0.06 5.01 -13.86
C ILE A 60 1.14 5.44 -13.03
N GLU A 61 2.12 6.14 -13.62
CA GLU A 61 3.29 6.68 -12.90
C GLU A 61 2.92 7.51 -11.67
N LYS A 62 1.90 8.37 -11.75
CA LYS A 62 1.40 9.14 -10.59
C LYS A 62 0.90 8.24 -9.46
N LYS A 63 0.13 7.19 -9.79
CA LYS A 63 -0.33 6.20 -8.79
C LYS A 63 0.85 5.47 -8.17
N TYR A 64 1.89 5.20 -8.96
CA TYR A 64 3.12 4.56 -8.49
C TYR A 64 3.89 5.42 -7.49
N HIS A 65 3.99 6.72 -7.76
CA HIS A 65 4.66 7.64 -6.86
C HIS A 65 3.95 7.74 -5.51
N LEU A 66 2.62 7.88 -5.51
CA LEU A 66 1.84 8.05 -4.30
C LEU A 66 1.96 6.87 -3.32
N ILE A 67 1.82 5.64 -3.80
CA ILE A 67 1.89 4.47 -2.90
C ILE A 67 3.31 4.23 -2.38
N ARG A 68 4.34 4.58 -3.14
CA ARG A 68 5.72 4.56 -2.64
C ARG A 68 5.89 5.53 -1.49
N GLU A 69 5.36 6.75 -1.61
CA GLU A 69 5.38 7.74 -0.54
C GLU A 69 4.64 7.22 0.72
N ILE A 70 3.46 6.61 0.54
CA ILE A 70 2.68 6.04 1.66
C ILE A 70 3.46 4.90 2.36
N VAL A 71 4.09 4.01 1.59
CA VAL A 71 4.89 2.90 2.14
C VAL A 71 6.17 3.41 2.81
N GLN A 72 6.86 4.38 2.20
CA GLN A 72 8.07 5.00 2.76
C GLN A 72 7.78 5.79 4.05
N ARG A 73 6.62 6.45 4.14
CA ARG A 73 6.17 7.11 5.37
C ARG A 73 5.89 6.11 6.50
N GLY A 74 5.78 4.82 6.19
CA GLY A 74 5.45 3.79 7.17
C GLY A 74 3.99 3.80 7.60
N ASP A 75 3.10 4.40 6.82
CA ASP A 75 1.65 4.36 7.11
C ASP A 75 1.03 3.01 6.72
N VAL A 76 1.59 2.37 5.69
CA VAL A 76 1.10 1.11 5.14
C VAL A 76 2.26 0.18 4.82
N ILE A 77 2.10 -1.09 5.15
CA ILE A 77 2.99 -2.18 4.72
C ILE A 77 2.23 -3.04 3.72
N VAL A 78 2.80 -3.29 2.55
CA VAL A 78 2.23 -4.23 1.57
C VAL A 78 2.95 -5.58 1.69
N LYS A 79 2.17 -6.64 1.96
CA LYS A 79 2.65 -8.03 2.02
C LYS A 79 1.98 -8.88 0.96
N ASP A 80 2.69 -9.93 0.56
CA ASP A 80 2.10 -11.00 -0.22
C ASP A 80 1.13 -11.79 0.66
N ARG A 81 -0.07 -12.08 0.13
CA ARG A 81 -1.08 -12.91 0.79
C ARG A 81 -0.56 -14.33 1.05
N PHE A 82 0.26 -14.89 0.16
CA PHE A 82 0.75 -16.27 0.28
C PHE A 82 1.97 -16.41 1.20
N GLY A 83 2.72 -15.33 1.43
CA GLY A 83 3.84 -15.31 2.36
C GLY A 83 3.45 -15.30 3.84
N ALA A 84 2.15 -15.21 4.16
CA ALA A 84 1.62 -15.22 5.53
C ALA A 84 1.04 -16.57 5.97
N GLN A 85 0.99 -17.57 5.07
CA GLN A 85 0.43 -18.91 5.35
C GLN A 85 1.49 -20.02 5.50
N HIS A 86 2.79 -19.67 5.43
CA HIS A 86 3.91 -20.62 5.59
C HIS A 86 4.93 -20.14 6.62
N CYS A 87 4.46 -19.68 7.79
CA CYS A 87 5.24 -19.65 9.03
C CYS A 87 4.40 -20.24 10.15
#